data_AF-A0A135UXU7-F1
#
_entry.id   AF-A0A135UXU7-F1
#
_cell.length_a   1.000
_cell.length_b   1.000
_cell.length_c   1.000
_cell.angle_alpha   90.00
_cell.angle_beta   90.00
_cell.angle_gamma   90.00
#
_symmetry.space_group_name_H-M   'P 1'
#
loop_
_entity.id
_entity.type
_entity.pdbx_description
1 polymer ?
#
loop_
_entity_poly.entity_id
_entity_poly.type
_entity_poly.pdbx_seq_one_letter_code
_entity_poly.pdbx_strand_id
1 'polypeptide(L)'
;MASGFNPTPLSRACSCKMPTNINDADFDVDTATPLENRDDPTDMIVSLVVCSLSRCLTQRTNLSHAMFVVEKSDVSDELSRLHSIELEKFVVNFEEFLEDIVKRYCDPSAGDLHVLALQLKAAMVDKIRIMACKPKGAVEPPPEAKGDILFRVSLEAAEHVANHLQVMEGWNFVWYVLQYLEYDLFLHMIGRLCLQSTGDLIDRAWKVLPIIYQYQENYFEMSVHPYAVAGAVLVRAWRHRQESLLSQLGYLPPTPDYVQRVEQCLAVNGSVGSSPPELMPPSGRVAPEHTRWEESEWGWNPPGFGLGTYDLEYTVEEDPLAWPPPQ
;
A
#
# COMPACT_ATOMS: atom_id res chain seq x y z
N MET A 1 8.22 4.42 -7.32
CA MET A 1 7.63 4.69 -6.00
C MET A 1 6.48 5.68 -6.14
N ALA A 2 5.30 5.17 -6.44
CA ALA A 2 4.04 5.92 -6.41
C ALA A 2 3.15 5.20 -5.40
N SER A 3 3.39 5.47 -4.11
CA SER A 3 2.48 5.07 -3.04
C SER A 3 1.09 5.62 -3.38
N GLY A 4 0.04 4.82 -3.22
CA GLY A 4 -1.36 5.25 -3.40
C GLY A 4 -1.80 6.36 -2.43
N PHE A 5 -0.89 6.82 -1.56
CA PHE A 5 -1.04 7.95 -0.66
C PHE A 5 -0.06 9.09 -0.91
N ASN A 6 0.84 8.97 -1.91
CA ASN A 6 1.65 10.12 -2.30
C ASN A 6 0.69 11.18 -2.85
N PRO A 7 0.63 12.37 -2.23
CA PRO A 7 -0.07 13.49 -2.85
C PRO A 7 0.62 13.70 -4.19
N THR A 8 -0.09 13.46 -5.29
CA THR A 8 0.35 13.97 -6.58
C THR A 8 0.68 15.45 -6.37
N PRO A 9 1.78 16.01 -6.90
CA PRO A 9 2.03 17.46 -6.77
C PRO A 9 0.87 18.31 -7.32
N LEU A 10 -0.05 17.69 -8.09
CA LEU A 10 -1.33 18.23 -8.55
C LEU A 10 -2.44 18.31 -7.47
N SER A 11 -2.33 17.59 -6.35
CA SER A 11 -3.36 17.54 -5.28
C SER A 11 -3.60 18.92 -4.64
N ARG A 12 -2.58 19.78 -4.62
CA ARG A 12 -2.63 21.12 -4.03
C ARG A 12 -3.57 22.10 -4.75
N ALA A 13 -4.00 21.79 -5.97
CA ALA A 13 -4.89 22.64 -6.78
C ALA A 13 -6.23 21.97 -7.12
N CYS A 14 -6.65 20.95 -6.37
CA CYS A 14 -7.91 20.27 -6.62
C CYS A 14 -9.09 21.11 -6.12
N SER A 15 -9.78 21.80 -7.04
CA SER A 15 -11.05 22.51 -6.78
C SER A 15 -12.28 21.61 -6.97
N CYS A 16 -12.08 20.30 -7.13
CA CYS A 16 -13.17 19.34 -7.27
C CYS A 16 -14.07 19.40 -6.03
N LYS A 17 -15.37 19.57 -6.28
CA LYS A 17 -16.38 19.51 -5.23
C LYS A 17 -16.52 18.08 -4.71
N MET A 18 -17.06 17.93 -3.51
CA MET A 18 -17.49 16.62 -3.01
C MET A 18 -18.53 16.00 -3.97
N PRO A 19 -18.57 14.66 -4.10
CA PRO A 19 -19.60 14.01 -4.88
C PRO A 19 -21.00 14.35 -4.37
N THR A 20 -21.96 14.49 -5.28
CA THR A 20 -23.38 14.65 -4.94
C THR A 20 -23.91 13.34 -4.36
N ASN A 21 -24.66 13.39 -3.24
CA ASN A 21 -25.29 12.22 -2.63
C ASN A 21 -26.58 11.84 -3.37
N ILE A 22 -26.55 10.80 -4.19
CA ILE A 22 -27.64 10.35 -5.07
C ILE A 22 -27.60 8.82 -5.21
N ASN A 23 -28.66 8.19 -5.70
CA ASN A 23 -28.65 6.78 -6.09
C ASN A 23 -28.29 6.62 -7.57
N ASP A 24 -27.82 5.43 -7.95
CA ASP A 24 -27.55 5.11 -9.35
C ASP A 24 -28.82 5.25 -10.21
N ALA A 25 -29.99 4.93 -9.64
CA ALA A 25 -31.28 5.05 -10.30
C ALA A 25 -31.72 6.51 -10.56
N ASP A 26 -31.09 7.50 -9.91
CA ASP A 26 -31.41 8.91 -10.14
C ASP A 26 -30.82 9.43 -11.47
N PHE A 27 -29.86 8.72 -12.06
CA PHE A 27 -29.14 9.12 -13.27
C PHE A 27 -29.50 8.25 -14.49
N ASP A 28 -30.20 8.85 -15.46
CA ASP A 28 -30.55 8.24 -16.75
C ASP A 28 -30.30 9.23 -17.91
N VAL A 29 -30.26 8.72 -19.14
CA VAL A 29 -30.08 9.50 -20.38
C VAL A 29 -31.15 10.58 -20.53
N ASP A 30 -32.35 10.32 -20.01
CA ASP A 30 -33.49 11.22 -20.06
C ASP A 30 -33.62 12.14 -18.83
N THR A 31 -32.66 12.11 -17.88
CA THR A 31 -32.67 12.97 -16.70
C THR A 31 -32.48 14.44 -17.11
N ALA A 32 -33.59 15.15 -17.25
CA ALA A 32 -33.62 16.55 -17.70
C ALA A 32 -33.39 17.57 -16.58
N THR A 33 -33.46 17.15 -15.31
CA THR A 33 -33.30 18.01 -14.14
C THR A 33 -31.92 17.82 -13.51
N PRO A 34 -31.29 18.89 -12.99
CA PRO A 34 -30.07 18.76 -12.21
C PRO A 34 -30.25 17.83 -11.02
N LEU A 35 -29.25 16.98 -10.77
CA LEU A 35 -29.23 16.10 -9.61
C LEU A 35 -28.87 16.88 -8.34
N GLU A 36 -29.67 16.70 -7.30
CA GLU A 36 -29.51 17.38 -6.02
C GLU A 36 -29.03 16.40 -4.93
N ASN A 37 -28.39 16.95 -3.89
CA ASN A 37 -27.96 16.14 -2.76
C ASN A 37 -29.17 15.66 -1.97
N ARG A 38 -29.19 14.36 -1.68
CA ARG A 38 -30.11 13.72 -0.76
C ARG A 38 -29.58 13.81 0.67
N ASP A 39 -30.48 13.86 1.64
CA ASP A 39 -30.13 13.82 3.07
C ASP A 39 -30.20 12.40 3.65
N ASP A 40 -30.77 11.46 2.90
CA ASP A 40 -30.91 10.04 3.23
C ASP A 40 -29.74 9.18 2.70
N PRO A 41 -29.59 7.93 3.19
CA PRO A 41 -28.63 6.96 2.66
C PRO A 41 -28.81 6.70 1.16
N THR A 42 -27.70 6.60 0.42
CA THR A 42 -27.70 6.33 -1.02
C THR A 42 -26.54 5.44 -1.45
N ASP A 43 -26.54 5.01 -2.72
CA ASP A 43 -25.45 4.29 -3.38
C ASP A 43 -24.09 5.03 -3.33
N MET A 44 -24.10 6.35 -3.13
CA MET A 44 -22.88 7.18 -3.10
C MET A 44 -22.07 7.09 -1.80
N ILE A 45 -22.52 6.31 -0.80
CA ILE A 45 -21.89 6.24 0.53
C ILE A 45 -20.38 5.91 0.49
N VAL A 46 -19.96 4.97 -0.37
CA VAL A 46 -18.54 4.61 -0.51
C VAL A 46 -17.73 5.79 -1.05
N SER A 47 -18.24 6.45 -2.08
CA SER A 47 -17.62 7.65 -2.68
C SER A 47 -17.52 8.79 -1.68
N LEU A 48 -18.57 9.02 -0.87
CA LEU A 48 -18.57 10.05 0.15
C LEU A 48 -17.49 9.79 1.22
N VAL A 49 -17.32 8.55 1.67
CA VAL A 49 -16.27 8.17 2.64
C VAL A 49 -14.87 8.35 2.04
N VAL A 50 -14.63 7.82 0.85
CA VAL A 50 -13.30 7.86 0.19
C VAL A 50 -12.90 9.29 -0.18
N CYS A 51 -13.80 10.08 -0.77
CA CYS A 51 -13.51 11.47 -1.12
C CYS A 51 -13.31 12.34 0.13
N SER A 52 -14.03 12.04 1.21
CA SER A 52 -13.86 12.71 2.50
C SER A 52 -12.47 12.47 3.08
N LEU A 53 -11.99 11.21 3.05
CA LEU A 53 -10.60 10.89 3.38
C LEU A 53 -9.61 11.70 2.55
N SER A 54 -9.75 11.62 1.22
CA SER A 54 -8.83 12.27 0.30
C SER A 54 -8.77 13.79 0.54
N ARG A 55 -9.92 14.43 0.77
CA ARG A 55 -10.00 15.85 1.08
C ARG A 55 -9.32 16.19 2.42
N CYS A 56 -9.56 15.41 3.47
CA CYS A 56 -8.91 15.61 4.77
C CYS A 56 -7.38 15.51 4.69
N LEU A 57 -6.87 14.54 3.93
CA LEU A 57 -5.43 14.35 3.73
C LEU A 57 -4.81 15.47 2.88
N THR A 58 -5.53 15.96 1.87
CA THR A 58 -5.01 16.97 0.92
C THR A 58 -5.00 18.38 1.51
N GLN A 59 -5.98 18.72 2.36
CA GLN A 59 -6.11 20.06 2.94
C GLN A 59 -5.16 20.33 4.11
N ARG A 60 -4.54 19.29 4.69
CA ARG A 60 -3.62 19.42 5.82
C ARG A 60 -2.17 19.23 5.39
N THR A 61 -1.52 20.33 5.05
CA THR A 61 -0.13 20.40 4.56
C THR A 61 0.89 19.67 5.43
N ASN A 62 0.67 19.70 6.75
CA ASN A 62 1.61 19.17 7.74
C ASN A 62 1.48 17.65 7.88
N LEU A 63 0.29 17.09 7.62
CA LEU A 63 0.01 15.67 7.82
C LEU A 63 0.47 14.83 6.65
N SER A 64 0.26 15.28 5.41
CA SER A 64 0.81 14.59 4.24
C SER A 64 2.34 14.54 4.31
N HIS A 65 2.96 15.62 4.81
CA HIS A 65 4.39 15.68 5.03
C HIS A 65 4.82 14.84 6.25
N ALA A 66 4.07 14.86 7.36
CA ALA A 66 4.34 14.04 8.54
C ALA A 66 4.24 12.53 8.23
N MET A 67 3.23 12.10 7.48
CA MET A 67 3.09 10.71 7.00
C MET A 67 4.29 10.29 6.14
N PHE A 68 4.72 11.14 5.21
CA PHE A 68 5.90 10.90 4.37
C PHE A 68 7.22 10.92 5.14
N VAL A 69 7.34 11.78 6.16
CA VAL A 69 8.52 11.88 7.03
C VAL A 69 8.61 10.69 7.99
N VAL A 70 7.48 10.23 8.52
CA VAL A 70 7.39 8.98 9.30
C VAL A 70 7.84 7.79 8.45
N GLU A 71 7.53 7.80 7.15
CA GLU A 71 7.92 6.77 6.21
C GLU A 71 9.41 6.81 5.81
N LYS A 72 10.10 7.97 5.91
CA LYS A 72 11.43 8.16 5.30
C LYS A 72 12.65 8.34 6.20
N SER A 73 12.61 8.93 7.39
CA SER A 73 13.88 9.18 8.10
C SER A 73 13.77 9.68 9.54
N ASP A 74 14.73 9.26 10.36
CA ASP A 74 15.56 10.01 11.32
C ASP A 74 15.21 11.51 11.45
N VAL A 75 14.26 11.84 12.32
CA VAL A 75 13.99 13.22 12.75
C VAL A 75 14.23 13.30 14.25
N SER A 76 14.88 14.37 14.70
CA SER A 76 15.08 14.73 16.12
C SER A 76 13.87 14.36 17.00
N ASP A 77 14.16 13.78 18.17
CA ASP A 77 13.18 13.16 19.06
C ASP A 77 12.02 14.11 19.46
N GLU A 78 12.31 15.41 19.60
CA GLU A 78 11.31 16.43 19.95
C GLU A 78 10.35 16.77 18.80
N LEU A 79 10.87 16.92 17.58
CA LEU A 79 10.06 17.14 16.37
C LEU A 79 9.22 15.90 16.05
N SER A 80 9.78 14.71 16.24
CA SER A 80 9.06 13.44 16.12
C SER A 80 7.90 13.33 17.11
N ARG A 81 8.09 13.76 18.36
CA ARG A 81 7.04 13.77 19.41
C ARG A 81 5.91 14.73 19.10
N LEU A 82 6.22 15.96 18.69
CA LEU A 82 5.20 16.95 18.33
C LEU A 82 4.37 16.49 17.12
N HIS A 83 5.02 15.95 16.08
CA HIS A 83 4.32 15.36 14.94
C HIS A 83 3.45 14.15 15.34
N SER A 84 3.91 13.32 16.27
CA SER A 84 3.13 12.18 16.77
C SER A 84 1.84 12.64 17.46
N ILE A 85 1.89 13.69 18.28
CA ILE A 85 0.70 14.25 18.96
C ILE A 85 -0.27 14.86 17.94
N GLU A 86 0.24 15.58 16.94
CA GLU A 86 -0.56 16.16 15.86
C GLU A 86 -1.27 15.07 15.04
N LEU A 87 -0.57 13.97 14.77
CA LEU A 87 -1.09 12.83 14.02
C LEU A 87 -2.11 12.01 14.84
N GLU A 88 -1.91 11.85 16.15
CA GLU A 88 -2.91 11.25 17.06
C GLU A 88 -4.20 12.10 17.10
N LYS A 89 -4.09 13.42 17.25
CA LYS A 89 -5.25 14.33 17.19
C LYS A 89 -5.94 14.27 15.82
N PHE A 90 -5.17 14.13 14.75
CA PHE A 90 -5.73 13.94 13.42
C PHE A 90 -6.55 12.67 13.33
N VAL A 91 -6.04 11.53 13.81
CA VAL A 91 -6.78 10.25 13.82
C VAL A 91 -8.14 10.42 14.49
N VAL A 92 -8.18 11.05 15.68
CA VAL A 92 -9.44 11.27 16.41
C VAL A 92 -10.41 12.14 15.61
N ASN A 93 -9.96 13.31 15.15
CA ASN A 93 -10.81 14.23 14.40
C ASN A 93 -11.27 13.62 13.06
N PHE A 94 -10.45 12.77 12.46
CA PHE A 94 -10.76 12.09 11.21
C PHE A 94 -11.78 10.95 11.42
N GLU A 95 -11.62 10.17 12.49
CA GLU A 95 -12.55 9.13 12.88
C GLU A 95 -13.93 9.71 13.20
N GLU A 96 -14.00 10.79 13.98
CA GLU A 96 -15.25 11.52 14.26
C GLU A 96 -15.93 12.03 12.98
N PHE A 97 -15.15 12.60 12.06
CA PHE A 97 -15.69 13.10 10.79
C PHE A 97 -16.27 11.98 9.91
N LEU A 98 -15.57 10.85 9.81
CA LEU A 98 -16.09 9.70 9.08
C LEU A 98 -17.32 9.08 9.78
N GLU A 99 -17.35 9.10 11.11
CA GLU A 99 -18.49 8.66 11.89
C GLU A 99 -19.74 9.48 11.58
N ASP A 100 -19.61 10.81 11.47
CA ASP A 100 -20.73 11.68 11.12
C ASP A 100 -21.29 11.38 9.71
N ILE A 101 -20.42 11.10 8.74
CA ILE A 101 -20.82 10.71 7.37
C ILE A 101 -21.61 9.41 7.41
N VAL A 102 -21.05 8.39 8.06
CA VAL A 102 -21.68 7.07 8.15
C VAL A 102 -23.00 7.14 8.91
N LYS A 103 -23.06 7.88 10.02
CA LYS A 103 -24.28 8.05 10.81
C LYS A 103 -25.41 8.70 10.00
N ARG A 104 -25.07 9.60 9.08
CA ARG A 104 -26.07 10.31 8.26
C ARG A 104 -26.47 9.52 7.01
N TYR A 105 -25.51 8.92 6.31
CA TYR A 105 -25.72 8.43 4.94
C TYR A 105 -25.53 6.91 4.80
N CYS A 106 -25.31 6.17 5.88
CA CYS A 106 -25.15 4.71 5.84
C CYS A 106 -26.34 3.98 6.44
N ASP A 107 -26.89 3.03 5.69
CA ASP A 107 -27.86 2.05 6.17
C ASP A 107 -27.42 0.63 5.75
N PRO A 108 -26.87 -0.19 6.66
CA PRO A 108 -26.43 -1.55 6.32
C PRO A 108 -27.55 -2.46 5.80
N SER A 109 -28.82 -2.12 6.01
CA SER A 109 -29.95 -2.86 5.47
C SER A 109 -30.29 -2.49 4.02
N ALA A 110 -29.76 -1.36 3.51
CA ALA A 110 -29.99 -0.88 2.16
C ALA A 110 -29.11 -1.57 1.09
N GLY A 111 -28.05 -2.28 1.49
CA GLY A 111 -27.27 -3.13 0.58
C GLY A 111 -25.78 -3.20 0.89
N ASP A 112 -25.07 -3.99 0.10
CA ASP A 112 -23.65 -4.33 0.34
C ASP A 112 -22.72 -3.11 0.30
N LEU A 113 -23.06 -2.05 -0.46
CA LEU A 113 -22.28 -0.81 -0.53
C LEU A 113 -22.18 -0.11 0.84
N HIS A 114 -23.26 -0.15 1.63
CA HIS A 114 -23.28 0.43 2.96
C HIS A 114 -22.42 -0.38 3.94
N VAL A 115 -22.44 -1.70 3.81
CA VAL A 115 -21.55 -2.57 4.59
C VAL A 115 -20.10 -2.33 4.20
N LEU A 116 -19.79 -2.21 2.91
CA LEU A 116 -18.45 -1.85 2.43
C LEU A 116 -18.00 -0.51 3.00
N ALA A 117 -18.85 0.51 3.00
CA ALA A 117 -18.50 1.82 3.54
C ALA A 117 -18.12 1.77 5.02
N LEU A 118 -18.83 0.98 5.85
CA LEU A 118 -18.47 0.76 7.25
C LEU A 118 -17.09 0.14 7.41
N GLN A 119 -16.81 -0.87 6.59
CA GLN A 119 -15.53 -1.60 6.65
C GLN A 119 -14.38 -0.74 6.13
N LEU A 120 -14.59 0.05 5.09
CA LEU A 120 -13.61 1.01 4.59
C LEU A 120 -13.34 2.11 5.61
N LYS A 121 -14.37 2.61 6.29
CA LYS A 121 -14.22 3.56 7.40
C LYS A 121 -13.24 3.02 8.44
N ALA A 122 -13.47 1.79 8.91
CA ALA A 122 -12.62 1.13 9.89
C ALA A 122 -11.20 0.93 9.35
N ALA A 123 -11.06 0.40 8.13
CA ALA A 123 -9.78 0.19 7.45
C ALA A 123 -8.93 1.47 7.39
N MET A 124 -9.56 2.59 7.01
CA MET A 124 -8.88 3.87 6.85
C MET A 124 -8.42 4.42 8.20
N VAL A 125 -9.28 4.35 9.22
CA VAL A 125 -8.93 4.78 10.58
C VAL A 125 -7.78 3.94 11.13
N ASP A 126 -7.85 2.62 10.99
CA ASP A 126 -6.80 1.71 11.47
C ASP A 126 -5.48 1.95 10.73
N LYS A 127 -5.51 2.12 9.40
CA LYS A 127 -4.30 2.43 8.62
C LYS A 127 -3.66 3.74 9.07
N ILE A 128 -4.43 4.81 9.23
CA ILE A 128 -3.89 6.11 9.69
C ILE A 128 -3.38 5.99 11.13
N ARG A 129 -4.05 5.22 11.99
CA ARG A 129 -3.62 4.97 13.37
C ARG A 129 -2.28 4.22 13.42
N ILE A 130 -2.08 3.21 12.57
CA ILE A 130 -0.79 2.51 12.44
C ILE A 130 0.30 3.48 12.00
N MET A 131 0.00 4.37 11.04
CA MET A 131 0.95 5.42 10.62
C MET A 131 1.20 6.47 11.73
N ALA A 132 0.22 6.72 12.59
CA ALA A 132 0.31 7.66 13.71
C ALA A 132 1.16 7.13 14.86
N CYS A 133 1.04 5.85 15.16
CA CYS A 133 1.72 5.23 16.29
C CYS A 133 3.15 4.79 15.90
N LYS A 134 4.15 5.65 16.12
CA LYS A 134 5.52 5.14 16.32
C LYS A 134 5.57 4.34 17.64
N PRO A 135 6.39 3.28 17.74
CA PRO A 135 6.67 2.63 19.02
C PRO A 135 7.22 3.67 20.01
N LYS A 136 6.54 3.87 21.14
CA LYS A 136 6.96 4.81 22.18
C LYS A 136 8.35 4.41 22.69
N GLY A 137 9.36 5.26 22.46
CA GLY A 137 10.69 5.14 23.08
C GLY A 137 11.78 4.45 22.27
N ALA A 138 11.66 4.33 20.94
CA ALA A 138 12.75 3.79 20.13
C ALA A 138 13.87 4.84 19.93
N VAL A 139 14.96 4.71 20.70
CA VAL A 139 16.29 5.16 20.28
C VAL A 139 16.49 4.70 18.84
N GLU A 140 17.01 5.57 17.96
CA GLU A 140 17.25 5.20 16.57
C GLU A 140 17.94 3.84 16.51
N PRO A 141 17.26 2.84 15.96
CA PRO A 141 17.80 1.51 16.01
C PRO A 141 18.93 1.44 14.97
N PRO A 142 20.03 0.71 15.24
CA PRO A 142 21.16 0.62 14.32
C PRO A 142 20.71 0.18 12.91
N PRO A 143 21.53 0.37 11.86
CA PRO A 143 21.14 0.07 10.47
C PRO A 143 20.53 -1.33 10.25
N GLU A 144 21.00 -2.31 11.03
CA GLU A 144 20.47 -3.69 11.07
C GLU A 144 18.98 -3.74 11.49
N ALA A 145 18.56 -2.81 12.35
CA ALA A 145 17.21 -2.69 12.87
C ALA A 145 16.34 -1.65 12.15
N LYS A 146 16.90 -0.82 11.25
CA LYS A 146 16.12 -0.08 10.23
C LYS A 146 15.46 -1.01 9.22
N GLY A 147 16.15 -2.08 8.84
CA GLY A 147 15.54 -3.18 8.10
C GLY A 147 14.28 -3.67 8.80
N ASP A 148 14.35 -3.92 10.11
CA ASP A 148 13.22 -4.45 10.88
C ASP A 148 12.00 -3.51 10.94
N ILE A 149 12.21 -2.19 10.85
CA ILE A 149 11.10 -1.22 10.74
C ILE A 149 10.35 -1.42 9.42
N LEU A 150 11.05 -1.37 8.28
CA LEU A 150 10.39 -1.50 6.98
C LEU A 150 9.76 -2.89 6.80
N PHE A 151 10.39 -3.94 7.33
CA PHE A 151 9.79 -5.27 7.34
C PHE A 151 8.50 -5.29 8.16
N ARG A 152 8.51 -4.74 9.37
CA ARG A 152 7.31 -4.64 10.21
C ARG A 152 6.19 -3.85 9.51
N VAL A 153 6.50 -2.70 8.92
CA VAL A 153 5.52 -1.90 8.17
C VAL A 153 4.94 -2.68 6.99
N SER A 154 5.80 -3.36 6.21
CA SER A 154 5.35 -4.16 5.08
C SER A 154 4.47 -5.35 5.50
N LEU A 155 4.79 -5.97 6.64
CA LEU A 155 4.01 -7.07 7.21
C LEU A 155 2.67 -6.58 7.74
N GLU A 156 2.65 -5.48 8.50
CA GLU A 156 1.41 -4.89 9.03
C GLU A 156 0.48 -4.45 7.90
N ALA A 157 1.02 -3.89 6.81
CA ALA A 157 0.24 -3.58 5.61
C ALA A 157 -0.35 -4.84 4.96
N ALA A 158 0.44 -5.92 4.85
CA ALA A 158 -0.01 -7.19 4.30
C ALA A 158 -1.07 -7.88 5.18
N GLU A 159 -0.90 -7.85 6.51
CA GLU A 159 -1.88 -8.35 7.49
C GLU A 159 -3.18 -7.57 7.42
N HIS A 160 -3.10 -6.25 7.33
CA HIS A 160 -4.26 -5.39 7.17
C HIS A 160 -5.04 -5.78 5.91
N VAL A 161 -4.37 -5.89 4.76
CA VAL A 161 -5.01 -6.34 3.52
C VAL A 161 -5.62 -7.75 3.66
N ALA A 162 -4.88 -8.70 4.24
CA ALA A 162 -5.36 -10.08 4.42
C ALA A 162 -6.62 -10.15 5.30
N ASN A 163 -6.65 -9.40 6.41
CA ASN A 163 -7.83 -9.33 7.28
C ASN A 163 -9.02 -8.74 6.52
N HIS A 164 -8.82 -7.67 5.74
CA HIS A 164 -9.88 -7.08 4.94
C HIS A 164 -10.41 -8.00 3.85
N LEU A 165 -9.54 -8.79 3.19
CA LEU A 165 -9.96 -9.77 2.19
C LEU A 165 -10.90 -10.81 2.81
N GLN A 166 -10.57 -11.32 4.00
CA GLN A 166 -11.40 -12.29 4.71
C GLN A 166 -12.74 -11.70 5.17
N VAL A 167 -12.75 -10.47 5.67
CA VAL A 167 -14.00 -9.78 6.04
C VAL A 167 -14.89 -9.53 4.81
N MET A 168 -14.28 -9.30 3.65
CA MET A 168 -14.97 -9.01 2.39
C MET A 168 -15.37 -10.23 1.57
N GLU A 169 -15.00 -11.45 2.00
CA GLU A 169 -15.22 -12.70 1.25
C GLU A 169 -16.70 -13.00 0.94
N GLY A 170 -17.65 -12.28 1.54
CA GLY A 170 -19.10 -12.41 1.29
C GLY A 170 -19.78 -11.23 0.57
N TRP A 171 -19.07 -10.12 0.30
CA TRP A 171 -19.71 -8.85 -0.07
C TRP A 171 -19.43 -8.40 -1.51
N ASN A 172 -18.86 -9.26 -2.37
CA ASN A 172 -18.48 -8.94 -3.76
C ASN A 172 -17.46 -7.80 -3.95
N PHE A 173 -16.86 -7.29 -2.87
CA PHE A 173 -15.89 -6.17 -2.90
C PHE A 173 -14.44 -6.58 -2.67
N VAL A 174 -14.11 -7.87 -2.80
CA VAL A 174 -12.72 -8.37 -2.73
C VAL A 174 -11.81 -7.63 -3.70
N TRP A 175 -12.28 -7.38 -4.93
CA TRP A 175 -11.54 -6.65 -5.95
C TRP A 175 -11.12 -5.25 -5.50
N TYR A 176 -11.95 -4.59 -4.67
CA TYR A 176 -11.68 -3.25 -4.15
C TYR A 176 -10.57 -3.30 -3.10
N VAL A 177 -10.59 -4.29 -2.21
CA VAL A 177 -9.53 -4.50 -1.21
C VAL A 177 -8.19 -4.77 -1.88
N LEU A 178 -8.18 -5.57 -2.94
CA LEU A 178 -6.96 -5.90 -3.69
C LEU A 178 -6.26 -4.66 -4.29
N GLN A 179 -6.98 -3.55 -4.53
CA GLN A 179 -6.37 -2.29 -4.99
C GLN A 179 -5.39 -1.70 -3.97
N TYR A 180 -5.54 -2.02 -2.68
CA TYR A 180 -4.68 -1.52 -1.60
C TYR A 180 -3.46 -2.40 -1.33
N LEU A 181 -3.33 -3.53 -2.01
CA LEU A 181 -2.13 -4.37 -1.90
C LEU A 181 -0.96 -3.71 -2.62
N GLU A 182 -0.14 -2.99 -1.86
CA GLU A 182 1.04 -2.30 -2.38
C GLU A 182 2.13 -3.31 -2.75
N TYR A 183 2.31 -3.55 -4.06
CA TYR A 183 3.23 -4.54 -4.59
C TYR A 183 4.67 -4.37 -4.06
N ASP A 184 5.17 -3.13 -3.96
CA ASP A 184 6.53 -2.85 -3.50
C ASP A 184 6.74 -3.28 -2.03
N LEU A 185 5.76 -2.99 -1.16
CA LEU A 185 5.78 -3.44 0.25
C LEU A 185 5.65 -4.97 0.33
N PHE A 186 4.78 -5.56 -0.48
CA PHE A 186 4.64 -7.02 -0.55
C PHE A 186 5.96 -7.69 -0.98
N LEU A 187 6.62 -7.17 -2.01
CA LEU A 187 7.91 -7.67 -2.49
C LEU A 187 9.01 -7.51 -1.43
N HIS A 188 9.03 -6.38 -0.72
CA HIS A 188 9.94 -6.17 0.40
C HIS A 188 9.73 -7.23 1.50
N MET A 189 8.46 -7.46 1.89
CA MET A 189 8.11 -8.46 2.91
C MET A 189 8.62 -9.85 2.54
N ILE A 190 8.35 -10.34 1.31
CA ILE A 190 8.83 -11.67 0.89
C ILE A 190 10.35 -11.71 0.67
N GLY A 191 10.95 -10.59 0.26
CA GLY A 191 12.40 -10.46 0.14
C GLY A 191 13.10 -10.65 1.48
N ARG A 192 12.51 -10.13 2.58
CA ARG A 192 13.03 -10.33 3.94
C ARG A 192 12.99 -11.78 4.40
N LEU A 193 12.03 -12.56 3.94
CA LEU A 193 11.96 -14.01 4.22
C LEU A 193 13.10 -14.80 3.55
N CYS A 194 13.76 -14.25 2.53
CA CYS A 194 14.99 -14.85 1.99
C CYS A 194 16.20 -14.67 2.92
N LEU A 195 16.18 -13.67 3.80
CA LEU A 195 17.31 -13.30 4.66
C LEU A 195 17.18 -13.85 6.08
N GLN A 196 15.96 -14.14 6.52
CA GLN A 196 15.65 -14.60 7.87
C GLN A 196 14.61 -15.72 7.82
N SER A 197 14.89 -16.82 8.51
CA SER A 197 14.01 -18.01 8.52
C SER A 197 13.23 -18.19 9.84
N THR A 198 13.60 -17.46 10.90
CA THR A 198 13.04 -17.60 12.25
C THR A 198 12.70 -16.25 12.87
N GLY A 199 11.69 -16.23 13.73
CA GLY A 199 11.30 -15.06 14.52
C GLY A 199 9.81 -14.73 14.36
N ASP A 200 9.26 -14.01 15.33
CA ASP A 200 7.80 -13.77 15.42
C ASP A 200 7.22 -13.07 14.18
N LEU A 201 7.95 -12.09 13.63
CA LEU A 201 7.54 -11.39 12.41
C LEU A 201 7.59 -12.31 11.18
N ILE A 202 8.58 -13.20 11.11
CA ILE A 202 8.70 -14.18 10.03
C ILE A 202 7.51 -15.14 10.09
N ASP A 203 7.19 -15.68 11.28
CA ASP A 203 6.07 -16.60 11.46
C ASP A 203 4.71 -15.97 11.18
N ARG A 204 4.54 -14.67 11.49
CA ARG A 204 3.38 -13.89 11.08
C ARG A 204 3.29 -13.77 9.56
N ALA A 205 4.38 -13.40 8.88
CA ALA A 205 4.40 -13.29 7.42
C ALA A 205 3.98 -14.60 6.72
N TRP A 206 4.46 -15.75 7.21
CA TRP A 206 4.07 -17.06 6.67
C TRP A 206 2.60 -17.44 6.93
N LYS A 207 1.91 -16.79 7.87
CA LYS A 207 0.44 -16.94 8.05
C LYS A 207 -0.36 -16.07 7.08
N VAL A 208 0.20 -14.93 6.68
CA VAL A 208 -0.46 -13.94 5.81
C VAL A 208 -0.39 -14.35 4.34
N LEU A 209 0.75 -14.88 3.90
CA LEU A 209 0.98 -15.28 2.51
C LEU A 209 -0.12 -16.18 1.91
N PRO A 210 -0.55 -17.29 2.54
CA PRO A 210 -1.59 -18.14 1.95
C PRO A 210 -2.91 -17.39 1.71
N ILE A 211 -3.26 -16.42 2.56
CA ILE A 211 -4.46 -15.58 2.39
C ILE A 211 -4.28 -14.71 1.15
N ILE A 212 -3.16 -13.98 1.02
CA ILE A 212 -2.93 -13.12 -0.15
C ILE A 212 -2.96 -13.92 -1.44
N TYR A 213 -2.29 -15.08 -1.49
CA TYR A 213 -2.26 -15.94 -2.68
C TYR A 213 -3.60 -16.64 -2.98
N GLN A 214 -4.49 -16.77 -1.99
CA GLN A 214 -5.86 -17.27 -2.23
C GLN A 214 -6.67 -16.28 -3.07
N TYR A 215 -6.53 -14.97 -2.82
CA TYR A 215 -7.32 -13.94 -3.49
C TYR A 215 -6.65 -13.31 -4.71
N GLN A 216 -5.31 -13.27 -4.74
CA GLN A 216 -4.57 -12.59 -5.82
C GLN A 216 -4.12 -13.58 -6.90
N GLU A 217 -5.05 -13.97 -7.77
CA GLU A 217 -4.76 -14.92 -8.86
C GLU A 217 -3.69 -14.42 -9.84
N ASN A 218 -3.57 -13.10 -10.01
CA ASN A 218 -2.58 -12.49 -10.90
C ASN A 218 -1.14 -12.86 -10.51
N TYR A 219 -0.88 -13.19 -9.24
CA TYR A 219 0.46 -13.59 -8.79
C TYR A 219 0.91 -14.96 -9.34
N PHE A 220 0.03 -15.69 -10.05
CA PHE A 220 0.38 -16.90 -10.79
C PHE A 220 0.70 -16.63 -12.27
N GLU A 221 0.49 -15.41 -12.77
CA GLU A 221 0.75 -15.03 -14.16
C GLU A 221 2.24 -14.69 -14.38
N MET A 222 3.05 -15.72 -14.58
CA MET A 222 4.52 -15.56 -14.72
C MET A 222 4.96 -14.90 -16.03
N SER A 223 4.06 -14.69 -16.99
CA SER A 223 4.31 -13.83 -18.17
C SER A 223 4.49 -12.36 -17.79
N VAL A 224 3.97 -11.93 -16.64
CA VAL A 224 4.11 -10.57 -16.12
C VAL A 224 5.38 -10.51 -15.26
N HIS A 225 6.38 -9.74 -15.73
CA HIS A 225 7.72 -9.71 -15.12
C HIS A 225 7.73 -9.45 -13.60
N PRO A 226 7.00 -8.47 -13.05
CA PRO A 226 6.88 -8.31 -11.59
C PRO A 226 6.45 -9.60 -10.88
N TYR A 227 5.40 -10.28 -11.34
CA TYR A 227 4.90 -11.49 -10.69
C TYR A 227 5.89 -12.66 -10.80
N ALA A 228 6.63 -12.76 -11.91
CA ALA A 228 7.73 -13.72 -12.03
C ALA A 228 8.85 -13.48 -11.00
N VAL A 229 9.22 -12.21 -10.78
CA VAL A 229 10.21 -11.84 -9.76
C VAL A 229 9.71 -12.18 -8.37
N ALA A 230 8.49 -11.77 -8.01
CA ALA A 230 7.90 -12.07 -6.72
C ALA A 230 7.79 -13.59 -6.48
N GLY A 231 7.38 -14.35 -7.51
CA GLY A 231 7.32 -15.80 -7.47
C GLY A 231 8.69 -16.44 -7.21
N ALA A 232 9.73 -16.01 -7.94
CA ALA A 232 11.09 -16.52 -7.75
C ALA A 232 11.64 -16.22 -6.35
N VAL A 233 11.34 -15.02 -5.81
CA VAL A 233 11.70 -14.61 -4.45
C VAL A 233 10.95 -15.46 -3.42
N LEU A 234 9.65 -15.68 -3.57
CA LEU A 234 8.86 -16.53 -2.67
C LEU A 234 9.41 -17.96 -2.61
N VAL A 235 9.69 -18.56 -3.76
CA VAL A 235 10.22 -19.93 -3.83
C VAL A 235 11.58 -20.03 -3.13
N ARG A 236 12.44 -19.03 -3.33
CA ARG A 236 13.73 -18.95 -2.63
C ARG A 236 13.56 -18.82 -1.11
N ALA A 237 12.66 -17.95 -0.67
CA ALA A 237 12.35 -17.77 0.75
C ALA A 237 11.81 -19.06 1.38
N TRP A 238 10.94 -19.79 0.66
CA TRP A 238 10.40 -21.06 1.15
C TRP A 238 11.50 -22.12 1.30
N ARG A 239 12.40 -22.26 0.32
CA ARG A 239 13.54 -23.20 0.42
C ARG A 239 14.42 -22.89 1.63
N HIS A 240 14.73 -21.61 1.86
CA HIS A 240 15.51 -21.20 3.03
C HIS A 240 14.79 -21.51 4.35
N ARG A 241 13.48 -21.26 4.45
CA ARG A 241 12.69 -21.66 5.62
C ARG A 241 12.64 -23.17 5.80
N GLN A 242 12.49 -23.92 4.72
CA GLN A 242 12.39 -25.37 4.73
C GLN A 242 13.69 -26.03 5.23
N GLU A 243 14.87 -25.51 4.87
CA GLU A 243 16.18 -25.92 5.42
C GLU A 243 16.29 -25.64 6.94
N SER A 244 15.83 -24.46 7.36
CA SER A 244 15.79 -24.09 8.78
C SER A 244 14.86 -24.99 9.58
N LEU A 245 13.65 -25.25 9.07
CA LEU A 245 12.68 -26.14 9.69
C LEU A 245 13.17 -27.60 9.73
N LEU A 246 13.86 -28.08 8.69
CA LEU A 246 14.48 -29.40 8.71
C LEU A 246 15.49 -29.52 9.86
N SER A 247 16.32 -28.49 10.05
CA SER A 247 17.33 -28.46 11.11
C SER A 247 16.72 -28.43 12.51
N GLN A 248 15.54 -27.81 12.68
CA GLN A 248 14.84 -27.69 13.96
C GLN A 248 13.93 -28.88 14.30
N LEU A 249 13.19 -29.38 13.30
CA LEU A 249 12.16 -30.40 13.48
C LEU A 249 12.67 -31.82 13.20
N GLY A 250 13.79 -31.96 12.50
CA GLY A 250 14.36 -33.26 12.09
C GLY A 250 13.64 -33.92 10.91
N TYR A 251 12.62 -33.28 10.34
CA TYR A 251 11.95 -33.72 9.12
C TYR A 251 11.62 -32.53 8.21
N LEU A 252 11.43 -32.82 6.93
CA LEU A 252 11.13 -31.82 5.92
C LEU A 252 9.62 -31.52 5.92
N PRO A 253 9.18 -30.28 6.22
CA PRO A 253 7.75 -29.95 6.14
C PRO A 253 7.26 -29.98 4.68
N PRO A 254 5.98 -30.32 4.45
CA PRO A 254 5.40 -30.26 3.11
C PRO A 254 5.41 -28.82 2.59
N THR A 255 5.64 -28.68 1.28
CA THR A 255 5.58 -27.37 0.61
C THR A 255 4.12 -26.91 0.53
N PRO A 256 3.77 -25.69 0.96
CA PRO A 256 2.42 -25.17 0.86
C PRO A 256 1.91 -25.12 -0.59
N ASP A 257 0.62 -25.38 -0.79
CA ASP A 257 0.01 -25.48 -2.12
C ASP A 257 0.24 -24.24 -2.99
N TYR A 258 0.17 -23.04 -2.41
CA TYR A 258 0.43 -21.80 -3.13
C TYR A 258 1.88 -21.69 -3.62
N VAL A 259 2.86 -22.18 -2.84
CA VAL A 259 4.27 -22.21 -3.25
C VAL A 259 4.46 -23.23 -4.38
N GLN A 260 3.86 -24.42 -4.26
CA GLN A 260 3.92 -25.44 -5.31
C GLN A 260 3.34 -24.91 -6.63
N ARG A 261 2.21 -24.21 -6.58
CA ARG A 261 1.57 -23.60 -7.75
C ARG A 261 2.46 -22.54 -8.38
N VAL A 262 3.11 -21.68 -7.58
CA VAL A 262 4.09 -20.70 -8.08
C VAL A 262 5.28 -21.40 -8.76
N GLU A 263 5.85 -22.47 -8.17
CA GLU A 263 6.94 -23.23 -8.77
C GLU A 263 6.54 -23.82 -10.14
N GLN A 264 5.34 -24.38 -10.25
CA GLN A 264 4.81 -24.92 -11.51
C GLN A 264 4.65 -23.82 -12.57
N CYS A 265 4.07 -22.68 -12.21
CA CYS A 265 3.90 -21.56 -13.14
C CYS A 265 5.26 -21.01 -13.63
N LEU A 266 6.27 -20.93 -12.76
CA LEU A 266 7.62 -20.50 -13.13
C LEU A 266 8.30 -21.48 -14.09
N ALA A 267 8.16 -22.79 -13.86
CA ALA A 267 8.73 -23.82 -14.71
C ALA A 267 8.15 -23.79 -16.13
N VAL A 268 6.83 -23.61 -16.25
CA VAL A 268 6.16 -23.46 -17.55
C VAL A 268 6.68 -22.23 -18.29
N ASN A 269 6.79 -21.08 -17.63
CA ASN A 269 7.24 -19.85 -18.27
C ASN A 269 8.71 -19.92 -18.74
N GLY A 270 9.59 -20.53 -17.94
CA GLY A 270 11.00 -20.75 -18.33
C GLY A 270 11.17 -21.69 -19.53
N SER A 271 10.25 -22.63 -19.72
CA SER A 271 10.25 -23.53 -20.87
C SER A 271 9.83 -22.86 -22.19
N VAL A 272 9.04 -21.77 -22.13
CA VAL A 272 8.62 -21.01 -23.33
C VAL A 272 9.76 -20.12 -23.85
N GLY A 273 10.66 -19.66 -22.97
CA GLY A 273 11.85 -18.87 -23.33
C GLY A 273 13.01 -19.66 -23.96
N SER A 274 12.89 -20.98 -24.13
CA SER A 274 13.93 -21.87 -24.67
C SER A 274 13.60 -22.41 -26.07
N SER A 275 12.98 -21.59 -26.91
CA SER A 275 12.98 -21.84 -28.37
C SER A 275 14.38 -21.56 -28.93
N PRO A 276 14.98 -22.45 -29.74
CA PRO A 276 16.30 -22.21 -30.31
C PRO A 276 16.27 -20.95 -31.19
N PRO A 277 17.28 -20.06 -31.11
CA PRO A 277 17.35 -18.93 -32.03
C PRO A 277 17.48 -19.47 -33.46
N GLU A 278 16.54 -19.09 -34.31
CA GLU A 278 16.57 -19.33 -35.74
C GLU A 278 17.85 -18.69 -36.30
N LEU A 279 18.73 -19.53 -36.86
CA LEU A 279 20.07 -19.16 -37.30
C LEU A 279 20.03 -18.06 -38.37
N MET A 280 20.41 -16.83 -37.99
CA MET A 280 20.77 -15.80 -38.96
C MET A 280 22.15 -16.07 -39.58
N PRO A 281 22.36 -15.73 -40.87
CA PRO A 281 23.61 -16.02 -41.58
C PRO A 281 24.77 -15.12 -41.11
N PRO A 282 26.03 -15.56 -41.30
CA PRO A 282 27.17 -14.97 -40.62
C PRO A 282 27.57 -13.64 -41.26
N SER A 283 27.67 -12.61 -40.42
CA SER A 283 28.25 -11.32 -40.80
C SER A 283 29.55 -11.10 -40.01
N GLY A 284 30.65 -11.01 -40.75
CA GLY A 284 31.81 -10.13 -40.52
C GLY A 284 32.48 -10.11 -39.13
N ARG A 285 33.71 -10.63 -39.08
CA ARG A 285 34.67 -10.46 -37.98
C ARG A 285 34.88 -9.00 -37.58
N VAL A 286 34.82 -8.72 -36.28
CA VAL A 286 35.61 -7.66 -35.63
C VAL A 286 36.31 -8.27 -34.41
N ALA A 287 37.58 -7.89 -34.22
CA ALA A 287 38.55 -8.43 -33.27
C ALA A 287 38.25 -8.00 -31.80
N PRO A 288 38.89 -8.64 -30.79
CA PRO A 288 38.43 -8.61 -29.41
C PRO A 288 38.97 -7.39 -28.67
N GLU A 289 38.08 -6.60 -28.07
CA GLU A 289 38.45 -5.68 -27.00
C GLU A 289 38.20 -6.33 -25.64
N HIS A 290 39.29 -6.42 -24.86
CA HIS A 290 39.25 -6.76 -23.44
C HIS A 290 38.41 -5.72 -22.69
N THR A 291 37.26 -6.12 -22.17
CA THR A 291 36.53 -5.32 -21.17
C THR A 291 36.46 -6.09 -19.86
N ARG A 292 37.07 -5.45 -18.87
CA ARG A 292 37.09 -5.75 -17.43
C ARG A 292 35.66 -5.67 -16.90
N TRP A 293 35.23 -6.67 -16.13
CA TRP A 293 33.93 -6.68 -15.45
C TRP A 293 33.86 -5.50 -14.46
N GLU A 294 33.03 -4.49 -14.77
CA GLU A 294 32.70 -3.39 -13.87
C GLU A 294 31.23 -3.53 -13.42
N GLU A 295 30.98 -3.34 -12.12
CA GLU A 295 29.73 -3.56 -11.38
C GLU A 295 28.62 -2.52 -11.68
N SER A 296 28.40 -2.18 -12.96
CA SER A 296 27.52 -1.05 -13.35
C SER A 296 26.20 -1.45 -14.05
N GLU A 297 25.78 -2.71 -14.02
CA GLU A 297 24.50 -3.15 -14.61
C GLU A 297 23.25 -2.89 -13.75
N TRP A 298 23.40 -2.45 -12.50
CA TRP A 298 22.27 -1.95 -11.71
C TRP A 298 22.24 -0.44 -11.80
N GLY A 299 21.52 0.08 -12.80
CA GLY A 299 21.34 1.51 -13.11
C GLY A 299 20.71 2.35 -11.99
N TRP A 300 21.37 2.43 -10.84
CA TRP A 300 21.08 3.33 -9.74
C TRP A 300 22.03 4.52 -9.82
N ASN A 301 21.62 5.56 -10.55
CA ASN A 301 22.17 6.91 -10.39
C ASN A 301 21.06 7.81 -9.85
N PRO A 302 21.09 8.22 -8.56
CA PRO A 302 20.17 9.22 -8.06
C PRO A 302 20.50 10.59 -8.68
N PRO A 303 19.54 11.34 -9.25
CA PRO A 303 19.79 12.68 -9.72
C PRO A 303 20.06 13.61 -8.53
N GLY A 304 21.25 14.22 -8.51
CA GLY A 304 21.61 15.26 -7.56
C GLY A 304 20.75 16.51 -7.76
N PHE A 305 19.88 16.80 -6.80
CA PHE A 305 19.22 18.10 -6.72
C PHE A 305 20.07 19.04 -5.86
N GLY A 306 20.58 20.10 -6.48
CA GLY A 306 21.31 21.17 -5.82
C GLY A 306 20.42 21.91 -4.81
N LEU A 307 21.00 22.19 -3.64
CA LEU A 307 20.46 23.07 -2.61
C LEU A 307 20.33 24.49 -3.17
N GLY A 308 19.12 24.86 -3.61
CA GLY A 308 18.70 26.24 -3.79
C GLY A 308 17.88 26.67 -2.59
N THR A 309 18.43 27.58 -1.77
CA THR A 309 17.75 28.23 -0.66
C THR A 309 16.62 29.11 -1.19
N TYR A 310 15.38 28.83 -0.81
CA TYR A 310 14.27 29.74 -0.97
C TYR A 310 13.90 30.29 0.41
N ASP A 311 14.28 31.54 0.67
CA ASP A 311 13.77 32.33 1.78
C ASP A 311 12.31 32.67 1.53
N LEU A 312 11.41 32.14 2.36
CA LEU A 312 10.01 32.58 2.43
C LEU A 312 9.82 33.29 3.76
N GLU A 313 9.77 34.62 3.70
CA GLU A 313 9.39 35.48 4.83
C GLU A 313 7.95 35.15 5.26
N TYR A 314 7.78 34.91 6.56
CA TYR A 314 6.51 34.56 7.18
C TYR A 314 5.80 35.83 7.68
N THR A 315 4.78 36.29 6.98
CA THR A 315 3.84 37.29 7.51
C THR A 315 2.74 36.60 8.29
N VAL A 316 2.66 36.91 9.59
CA VAL A 316 1.57 36.47 10.47
C VAL A 316 0.39 37.43 10.27
N GLU A 317 -0.61 37.02 9.50
CA GLU A 317 -1.94 37.63 9.52
C GLU A 317 -3.03 36.55 9.68
N GLU A 318 -4.19 37.00 10.16
CA GLU A 318 -5.29 36.34 10.87
C GLU A 318 -5.70 34.91 10.44
N ASP A 319 -6.15 34.13 11.43
CA ASP A 319 -6.58 32.72 11.34
C ASP A 319 -7.68 32.52 10.27
N PRO A 320 -7.36 31.90 9.11
CA PRO A 320 -8.33 31.65 8.05
C PRO A 320 -9.28 30.47 8.35
N LEU A 321 -9.21 29.86 9.55
CA LEU A 321 -9.94 28.64 9.92
C LEU A 321 -11.20 28.86 10.78
N ALA A 322 -11.67 30.09 10.97
CA ALA A 322 -12.96 30.32 11.61
C ALA A 322 -14.12 29.98 10.65
N TRP A 323 -14.81 28.86 10.88
CA TRP A 323 -16.02 28.49 10.13
C TRP A 323 -17.24 29.32 10.57
N PRO A 324 -18.13 29.73 9.64
CA PRO A 324 -19.34 30.46 10.02
C PRO A 324 -20.31 29.57 10.81
N PRO A 325 -21.08 30.12 11.76
CA PRO A 325 -22.04 29.36 12.54
C PRO A 325 -23.20 28.84 11.67
N PRO A 326 -23.79 27.70 12.03
CA PRO A 326 -24.86 27.07 11.25
C PRO A 326 -26.11 27.96 11.19
N GLN A 327 -26.70 28.08 10.01
CA GLN A 327 -28.03 28.70 9.80
C GLN A 327 -29.15 27.67 10.00
#